data_AF-A0A1I7WZR5-F1
#
_entry.id   AF-A0A1I7WZR5-F1
#
_cell.length_a   1.000
_cell.length_b   1.000
_cell.length_c   1.000
_cell.angle_alpha   90.00
_cell.angle_beta   90.00
_cell.angle_gamma   90.00
#
_symmetry.space_group_name_H-M   'P 1'
#
loop_
_entity.id
_entity.type
_entity.pdbx_description
1 polymer ?
#
loop_
_entity_poly.entity_id
_entity_poly.type
_entity_poly.pdbx_seq_one_letter_code
_entity_poly.pdbx_strand_id
1 'polypeptide(L)'
;MEDFFSQADGISAPKVLKVKGSDGKIYKTIWKKEDVRQDCLVEQLFFVMNGILGGEHPLRTYKVVPLDNSSGIIEFCQGTTSLSVTILSILINNSSLISYSNLLCMFLYF
;
A
#
# COMPACT_ATOMS: atom_id res chain seq x y z
N MET A 1 -11.72 15.82 -16.67
CA MET A 1 -10.64 16.16 -15.72
C MET A 1 -10.51 14.93 -14.84
N GLU A 2 -9.40 14.18 -14.88
CA GLU A 2 -9.28 12.99 -14.03
C GLU A 2 -9.25 13.40 -12.55
N ASP A 3 -10.00 12.69 -11.71
CA ASP A 3 -10.02 12.98 -10.28
C ASP A 3 -8.65 12.69 -9.66
N PHE A 4 -8.07 13.73 -9.04
CA PHE A 4 -6.77 13.67 -8.37
C PHE A 4 -6.80 12.90 -7.06
N PHE A 5 -7.99 12.68 -6.49
CA PHE A 5 -8.16 11.94 -5.26
C PHE A 5 -9.34 10.97 -5.37
N SER A 6 -9.23 9.84 -4.69
CA SER A 6 -10.31 8.87 -4.50
C SER A 6 -10.30 8.41 -3.05
N GLN A 7 -11.46 8.29 -2.43
CA GLN A 7 -11.57 7.69 -1.10
C GLN A 7 -11.44 6.16 -1.23
N ALA A 8 -10.60 5.55 -0.42
CA ALA A 8 -10.52 4.10 -0.33
C ALA A 8 -11.51 3.57 0.72
N ASP A 9 -11.90 2.32 0.53
CA ASP A 9 -12.83 1.61 1.42
C ASP A 9 -12.07 1.16 2.69
N GLY A 10 -12.65 1.40 3.87
CA GLY A 10 -12.00 1.12 5.16
C GLY A 10 -12.47 2.02 6.30
N ILE A 11 -12.24 1.60 7.55
CA ILE A 11 -12.77 2.26 8.77
C ILE A 11 -12.21 3.69 8.91
N SER A 12 -10.93 3.86 8.63
CA SER A 12 -10.18 5.11 8.67
C SER A 12 -10.41 6.00 7.44
N ALA A 13 -11.23 5.56 6.47
CA ALA A 13 -11.57 6.27 5.24
C ALA A 13 -10.35 6.99 4.58
N PRO A 14 -9.25 6.26 4.35
CA PRO A 14 -8.02 6.81 3.81
C PRO A 14 -8.26 7.47 2.44
N LYS A 15 -7.51 8.53 2.16
CA LYS A 15 -7.60 9.22 0.86
C LYS A 15 -6.46 8.76 -0.03
N VAL A 16 -6.78 8.13 -1.15
CA VAL A 16 -5.81 7.82 -2.20
C VAL A 16 -5.67 9.05 -3.09
N LEU A 17 -4.44 9.51 -3.25
CA LEU A 17 -4.05 10.67 -4.05
C LEU A 17 -3.24 10.18 -5.25
N LYS A 18 -3.44 10.81 -6.40
CA LYS A 18 -2.59 10.65 -7.59
C LYS A 18 -1.73 11.91 -7.72
N VAL A 19 -0.42 11.74 -7.60
CA VAL A 19 0.56 12.82 -7.68
C VAL A 19 1.39 12.66 -8.94
N LYS A 20 1.51 13.72 -9.74
CA LYS A 20 2.43 13.74 -10.88
C LYS A 20 3.82 14.15 -10.40
N GLY A 21 4.80 13.28 -10.56
CA GLY A 21 6.20 13.57 -10.28
C GLY A 21 6.79 14.58 -11.25
N SER A 22 7.93 15.17 -10.88
CA SER A 22 8.73 16.02 -11.76
C SER A 22 9.24 15.27 -12.99
N ASP A 23 9.31 13.93 -12.91
CA ASP A 23 9.63 13.02 -14.01
C ASP A 23 8.44 12.72 -14.94
N GLY A 24 7.28 13.32 -14.68
CA GLY A 24 6.06 13.15 -15.47
C GLY A 24 5.28 11.89 -15.17
N LYS A 25 5.74 11.01 -14.26
CA LYS A 25 5.03 9.79 -13.89
C LYS A 25 3.96 10.05 -12.84
N ILE A 26 2.92 9.22 -12.84
CA ILE A 26 1.84 9.30 -11.86
C ILE A 26 2.15 8.31 -10.74
N TYR A 27 2.25 8.82 -9.53
CA TYR A 27 2.42 8.06 -8.30
C TYR A 27 1.10 8.05 -7.54
N LYS A 28 0.68 6.87 -7.08
CA LYS A 28 -0.42 6.77 -6.14
C LYS A 28 0.15 6.84 -4.73
N THR A 29 -0.47 7.62 -3.88
CA THR A 29 -0.10 7.76 -2.47
C THR A 29 -1.37 7.71 -1.62
N ILE A 30 -1.23 7.32 -0.37
CA ILE A 30 -2.31 7.20 0.59
C ILE A 30 -2.04 8.24 1.66
N TRP A 31 -2.98 9.16 1.84
CA TRP A 31 -2.98 10.07 2.97
C TRP A 31 -3.79 9.46 4.11
N LYS A 32 -3.15 9.33 5.27
CA LYS A 32 -3.74 8.81 6.50
C LYS A 32 -3.84 9.94 7.52
N LYS A 33 -5.00 10.08 8.17
CA LYS A 33 -5.23 11.04 9.25
C LYS A 33 -4.90 10.44 10.62
N GLU A 34 -3.76 9.73 10.68
CA GLU A 34 -3.26 9.07 11.87
C GLU A 34 -1.73 9.18 11.91
N ASP A 35 -1.15 8.96 13.08
CA ASP A 35 0.29 8.89 13.27
C ASP A 35 0.89 7.66 12.58
N VAL A 36 1.71 7.88 11.55
CA VAL A 36 2.36 6.82 10.75
C VAL A 36 3.79 6.50 11.20
N ARG A 37 4.21 6.98 12.39
CA ARG A 37 5.57 6.70 12.90
C ARG A 37 5.81 5.22 13.11
N GLN A 38 4.79 4.46 13.50
CA GLN A 38 4.89 3.00 13.62
C GLN A 38 5.08 2.34 12.25
N ASP A 39 4.32 2.76 11.24
CA ASP A 39 4.49 2.29 9.86
C ASP A 39 5.91 2.58 9.34
N CYS A 40 6.45 3.77 9.65
CA CYS A 40 7.83 4.13 9.29
C CYS A 40 8.88 3.20 9.93
N LEU A 41 8.68 2.82 11.20
CA LEU A 41 9.57 1.86 11.89
C LEU A 41 9.50 0.47 11.27
N VAL A 42 8.31 0.01 10.86
CA VAL A 42 8.13 -1.29 10.18
C VAL A 42 8.87 -1.29 8.84
N GLU A 43 8.77 -0.21 8.06
CA GLU A 43 9.49 -0.13 6.77
C GLU A 43 11.01 -0.07 6.94
N GLN A 44 11.51 0.58 7.99
CA GLN A 44 12.93 0.54 8.34
C GLN A 44 13.39 -0.87 8.70
N LEU A 45 12.58 -1.60 9.45
CA LEU A 45 12.87 -3.00 9.80
C LEU A 45 12.97 -3.87 8.54
N PHE A 46 12.03 -3.73 7.60
CA PHE A 46 12.07 -4.46 6.33
C PHE A 46 13.28 -4.09 5.47
N PHE A 47 13.69 -2.83 5.47
CA PHE A 47 14.91 -2.40 4.80
C PHE A 47 16.15 -3.12 5.37
N VAL A 48 16.27 -3.20 6.70
CA VAL A 48 17.38 -3.92 7.35
C VAL A 48 17.31 -5.42 7.06
N MET A 49 16.13 -6.03 7.14
CA MET A 49 15.93 -7.45 6.82
C MET A 49 16.36 -7.76 5.39
N ASN A 50 16.00 -6.92 4.41
CA ASN A 50 16.44 -7.10 3.02
C ASN A 50 17.96 -7.07 2.86
N GLY A 51 18.67 -6.27 3.66
CA GLY A 51 20.13 -6.29 3.71
C GLY A 51 20.69 -7.61 4.23
N ILE A 52 20.02 -8.23 5.20
CA ILE A 52 20.41 -9.52 5.79
C ILE A 52 20.07 -10.70 4.86
N LEU A 53 18.90 -10.67 4.21
CA LEU A 53 18.41 -11.72 3.31
C LEU A 53 19.27 -11.87 2.03
N GLY A 54 20.21 -10.96 1.78
CA GLY A 54 21.17 -11.10 0.68
C GLY A 54 20.53 -11.11 -0.72
N GLY A 55 19.28 -10.63 -0.84
CA GLY A 55 18.54 -10.59 -2.10
C GLY A 55 17.74 -11.86 -2.44
N GLU A 56 17.78 -12.91 -1.61
CA GLU A 56 16.87 -14.05 -1.78
C GLU A 56 15.49 -13.67 -1.21
N HIS A 57 14.47 -13.65 -2.08
CA HIS A 57 13.09 -13.30 -1.74
C HIS A 57 12.93 -11.96 -0.97
N PRO A 58 13.23 -10.81 -1.62
CA PRO A 58 13.18 -9.52 -0.95
C PRO A 58 11.76 -9.18 -0.49
N LEU A 59 11.66 -8.67 0.74
CA LEU A 59 10.46 -8.04 1.26
C LEU A 59 10.19 -6.76 0.48
N ARG A 60 8.96 -6.57 0.01
CA ARG A 60 8.60 -5.34 -0.69
C ARG A 60 8.47 -4.19 0.32
N THR A 61 9.30 -3.16 0.17
CA THR A 61 9.26 -1.93 0.97
C THR A 61 8.54 -0.80 0.22
N TYR A 62 7.92 0.11 0.95
CA TYR A 62 7.27 1.32 0.43
C TYR A 62 7.65 2.54 1.26
N LYS A 63 7.53 3.73 0.69
CA LYS A 63 7.88 4.96 1.40
C LYS A 63 6.77 5.39 2.36
N VAL A 64 7.14 5.65 3.61
CA VAL A 64 6.26 6.25 4.62
C VAL A 64 6.89 7.55 5.10
N VAL A 65 6.11 8.62 5.07
CA VAL A 65 6.53 9.96 5.51
C VAL A 65 5.52 10.52 6.51
N PRO A 66 5.88 10.64 7.80
CA PRO A 66 5.07 11.37 8.76
C PRO A 66 5.09 12.87 8.41
N LEU A 67 3.92 13.50 8.42
CA LEU A 67 3.78 14.94 8.18
C LEU A 67 3.66 15.71 9.50
N ASP A 68 2.84 15.20 10.42
CA ASP A 68 2.67 15.70 11.78
C ASP A 68 2.36 14.54 12.74
N ASN A 69 2.05 14.84 14.00
CA ASN A 69 1.72 13.82 15.01
C ASN A 69 0.35 13.13 14.78
N SER A 70 -0.38 13.50 13.73
CA SER A 70 -1.76 13.06 13.46
C SER A 70 -2.02 12.74 11.99
N SER A 71 -0.98 12.72 11.15
CA SER A 71 -1.12 12.50 9.72
C SER A 71 0.20 12.10 9.06
N GLY A 72 0.06 11.38 7.95
CA GLY A 72 1.18 10.94 7.15
C GLY A 72 0.79 10.55 5.75
N ILE A 73 1.81 10.33 4.93
CA ILE A 73 1.69 9.87 3.56
C ILE A 73 2.41 8.53 3.43
N ILE A 74 1.74 7.59 2.77
CA ILE A 74 2.25 6.25 2.47
C ILE A 74 2.23 6.06 0.96
N GLU A 75 3.30 5.54 0.39
CA GLU A 75 3.35 5.16 -1.01
C GLU A 75 2.42 3.99 -1.30
N PHE A 76 1.60 4.11 -2.35
CA PHE A 76 0.70 3.03 -2.74
C PHE A 76 1.48 1.93 -3.48
N CYS A 77 1.41 0.73 -2.96
CA CYS A 77 2.01 -0.45 -3.57
C CYS A 77 1.29 -0.80 -4.88
N GLN A 78 2.00 -0.71 -6.01
CA GLN A 78 1.39 -1.04 -7.31
C GLN A 78 1.23 -2.56 -7.50
N GLY A 79 0.17 -2.96 -8.18
CA GLY A 79 -0.09 -4.36 -8.53
C GLY A 79 -0.60 -5.22 -7.36
N THR A 80 -1.10 -4.61 -6.29
CA THR A 80 -1.67 -5.33 -5.14
C THR A 80 -3.18 -5.22 -5.11
N THR A 81 -3.85 -6.30 -4.68
CA THR A 81 -5.29 -6.33 -4.39
C THR A 81 -5.49 -6.77 -2.95
N SER A 82 -6.50 -6.23 -2.29
CA SER A 82 -6.85 -6.65 -0.93
C SER A 82 -7.33 -8.10 -0.89
N LEU A 83 -6.94 -8.83 0.15
CA LEU A 83 -7.38 -10.22 0.36
C LEU A 83 -8.90 -10.33 0.39
N SER A 84 -9.60 -9.34 0.96
CA SER A 84 -11.07 -9.31 1.01
C SER A 84 -11.70 -9.39 -0.38
N VAL A 85 -11.25 -8.53 -1.31
CA VAL A 85 -11.72 -8.54 -2.70
C VAL A 85 -11.37 -9.85 -3.39
N THR A 86 -10.16 -10.37 -3.14
CA THR A 86 -9.76 -11.65 -3.71
C THR A 86 -10.65 -12.79 -3.23
N ILE A 87 -10.90 -12.89 -1.92
CA ILE A 87 -11.76 -13.92 -1.32
C ILE A 87 -13.20 -13.80 -1.85
N LEU A 88 -13.76 -12.60 -1.89
CA LEU A 88 -15.08 -12.35 -2.49
C LEU A 88 -15.13 -12.82 -3.94
N SER A 89 -14.08 -12.55 -4.72
CA SER A 89 -13.99 -12.99 -6.12
C SER A 89 -13.94 -14.52 -6.26
N ILE A 90 -13.27 -15.22 -5.33
CA ILE A 90 -13.26 -16.69 -5.26
C ILE A 90 -14.66 -17.21 -4.96
N LEU A 91 -15.30 -16.66 -3.92
CA LEU A 91 -16.61 -17.11 -3.44
C LEU A 91 -17.72 -16.89 -4.48
N ILE A 92 -17.65 -15.81 -5.25
CA ILE A 92 -18.65 -15.49 -6.29
C ILE A 92 -18.42 -16.32 -7.56
N ASN A 93 -17.16 -16.51 -8.00
CA ASN A 93 -16.89 -17.09 -9.32
C ASN A 93 -16.61 -18.61 -9.32
N ASN A 94 -16.47 -19.28 -8.17
CA ASN A 94 -16.18 -20.74 -8.07
C ASN A 94 -15.07 -21.22 -9.04
N SER A 95 -14.12 -20.35 -9.38
CA SER A 95 -13.14 -20.59 -10.43
C SER A 95 -11.74 -20.58 -9.83
N SER A 96 -11.11 -21.75 -9.89
CA SER A 96 -9.70 -21.99 -9.59
C SER A 96 -8.84 -21.34 -10.67
N LEU A 97 -8.12 -20.28 -10.30
CA LEU A 97 -6.83 -19.79 -10.86
C LEU A 97 -6.73 -18.28 -10.62
N ILE A 98 -6.69 -17.88 -9.35
CA ILE A 98 -6.23 -16.54 -9.02
C ILE A 98 -4.71 -16.58 -9.03
N SER A 99 -4.09 -15.72 -9.84
CA SER A 99 -2.64 -15.54 -9.82
C SER A 99 -2.23 -14.95 -8.47
N TYR A 100 -1.71 -15.81 -7.59
CA TYR A 100 -1.21 -15.44 -6.26
C TYR A 100 -0.03 -14.46 -6.29
N SER A 101 0.50 -14.15 -7.48
CA SER A 101 1.59 -13.18 -7.66
C SER A 101 1.25 -11.76 -7.18
N ASN A 102 -0.04 -11.40 -7.14
CA ASN A 102 -0.52 -10.08 -6.71
C ASN A 102 -1.18 -10.09 -5.32
N LEU A 103 -1.11 -11.23 -4.62
CA LEU A 103 -1.66 -11.44 -3.28
C LEU A 103 -0.68 -10.87 -2.24
N LEU A 104 -0.44 -9.56 -2.30
CA LEU A 104 0.25 -8.87 -1.22
C LEU A 104 -0.78 -8.14 -0.38
N CYS A 105 -0.89 -8.57 0.87
CA CYS A 105 -1.57 -7.79 1.90
C CYS A 105 -0.73 -6.53 2.10
N MET A 106 -1.17 -5.41 1.54
CA MET A 106 -0.84 -4.13 2.11
C MET A 106 -1.40 -4.18 3.53
N PHE A 107 -0.53 -4.27 4.55
CA PHE A 107 -0.90 -4.20 5.98
C PHE A 107 -1.40 -2.80 6.33
N LEU A 108 -2.29 -2.24 5.51
CA LEU A 108 -3.11 -1.13 5.90
C LEU A 108 -4.40 -1.75 6.38
N TYR A 109 -4.42 -2.09 7.67
CA TYR A 109 -5.67 -2.07 8.41
C TYR A 109 -6.22 -0.65 8.23
N PHE A 110 -7.15 -0.51 7.28
CA PHE A 110 -7.92 0.70 7.12
C PHE A 110 -9.19 0.61 7.95
#